data_AF-A0A2N2L8F7-F1
#
_entry.id   AF-A0A2N2L8F7-F1
#
_cell.length_a   1.000
_cell.length_b   1.000
_cell.length_c   1.000
_cell.angle_alpha   90.00
_cell.angle_beta   90.00
_cell.angle_gamma   90.00
#
_symmetry.space_group_name_H-M   'P 1'
#
loop_
_entity.id
_entity.type
_entity.pdbx_description
1 polymer ?
#
loop_
_entity_poly.entity_id
_entity_poly.type
_entity_poly.pdbx_seq_one_letter_code
_entity_poly.pdbx_strand_id
1 'polypeptide(L)' 'TPTADLWEGQTDEGELGICYKDLDEILYALTEENISIYGSPGLTYSVETYEHVAKLISNSEYKRNLPPTPDGVCCI' A
#
# COMPACT_ATOMS: atom_id res chain seq x y z
N THR A 1 -0.63 19.88 7.26
CA THR A 1 -0.33 18.46 7.03
C THR A 1 -1.57 17.81 6.45
N PRO A 2 -1.43 16.86 5.52
CA PRO A 2 -2.56 16.05 5.09
C PRO A 2 -3.18 15.38 6.32
N THR A 3 -4.50 15.47 6.45
CA THR A 3 -5.25 14.80 7.52
C THR A 3 -6.63 14.43 7.00
N ALA A 4 -7.12 13.26 7.42
CA ALA A 4 -8.50 12.85 7.19
C ALA A 4 -9.51 13.55 8.12
N ASP A 5 -9.04 14.34 9.09
CA ASP A 5 -9.83 15.14 10.05
C ASP A 5 -10.89 14.31 10.81
N LEU A 6 -10.55 13.06 11.15
CA LEU A 6 -11.45 12.16 11.88
C LEU A 6 -11.39 12.38 13.40
N TRP A 7 -10.27 12.90 13.92
CA TRP A 7 -10.06 13.29 15.32
C TRP A 7 -8.95 14.33 15.48
N GLU A 8 -8.92 15.04 16.61
CA GLU A 8 -7.92 16.08 16.88
C GLU A 8 -6.49 15.51 16.95
N GLY A 9 -5.55 16.19 16.28
CA GLY A 9 -4.14 15.80 16.25
C GLY A 9 -3.78 14.72 15.22
N GLN A 10 -4.73 14.28 14.39
CA GLN A 10 -4.44 13.32 13.32
C GLN A 10 -3.49 13.91 12.27
N THR A 11 -2.48 13.13 11.88
CA THR A 11 -1.61 13.41 10.74
C THR A 11 -1.41 12.14 9.94
N ASP A 12 -1.74 12.15 8.65
CA ASP A 12 -1.68 10.94 7.83
C ASP A 12 -0.26 10.37 7.73
N GLU A 13 0.75 11.23 7.59
CA GLU A 13 2.18 10.82 7.55
C GLU A 13 2.64 10.21 8.88
N GLY A 14 2.09 10.68 10.01
CA GLY A 14 2.36 10.13 11.33
C GLY A 14 1.74 8.74 11.53
N GLU A 15 0.53 8.53 11.01
CA GLU A 15 -0.17 7.24 11.06
C GLU A 15 0.44 6.21 10.10
N LEU A 16 0.85 6.66 8.90
CA LEU A 16 1.50 5.81 7.90
C LEU A 16 2.97 5.52 8.24
N GLY A 17 3.61 6.35 9.08
CA GLY A 17 5.02 6.24 9.42
C GLY A 17 5.97 6.48 8.23
N ILE A 18 5.48 7.12 7.18
CA ILE A 18 6.22 7.44 5.95
C ILE A 18 5.71 8.75 5.37
N CYS A 19 6.63 9.56 4.85
CA CYS A 19 6.29 10.79 4.14
C CYS A 19 5.65 10.47 2.79
N TYR A 20 4.70 11.30 2.34
CA TYR A 20 4.02 11.07 1.05
C TYR A 20 4.97 11.02 -0.14
N LYS A 21 6.01 11.85 -0.13
CA LYS A 21 7.01 11.87 -1.19
C LYS A 21 7.69 10.51 -1.36
N ASP A 22 8.11 9.90 -0.25
CA ASP A 22 8.83 8.63 -0.26
C ASP A 22 7.86 7.48 -0.59
N LEU A 23 6.63 7.57 -0.10
CA LEU A 23 5.55 6.61 -0.40
C LEU A 23 5.21 6.57 -1.89
N ASP A 24 5.10 7.73 -2.56
CA ASP A 24 4.80 7.80 -3.99
C ASP A 24 5.90 7.17 -4.84
N GLU A 25 7.17 7.42 -4.52
CA GLU A 25 8.29 6.80 -5.23
C GLU A 25 8.30 5.28 -5.07
N ILE A 26 8.00 4.78 -3.86
CA ILE A 26 7.92 3.35 -3.59
C ILE A 26 6.70 2.72 -4.29
N LEU A 27 5.55 3.39 -4.29
CA LEU A 27 4.36 2.92 -4.98
C LEU A 27 4.61 2.79 -6.49
N TYR A 28 5.18 3.82 -7.11
CA TYR A 28 5.54 3.82 -8.52
C TYR A 28 6.49 2.67 -8.87
N ALA A 29 7.53 2.49 -8.06
CA ALA A 29 8.46 1.37 -8.17
C ALA A 29 7.74 0.00 -8.14
N LEU A 30 6.87 -0.22 -7.15
CA LEU A 30 6.21 -1.51 -6.96
C LEU A 30 5.14 -1.81 -8.02
N THR A 31 4.39 -0.80 -8.49
CA THR A 31 3.27 -1.00 -9.41
C THR A 31 3.68 -0.88 -10.88
N GLU A 32 4.37 0.18 -11.25
CA GLU A 32 4.69 0.48 -12.66
C GLU A 32 5.99 -0.19 -13.10
N GLU A 33 7.03 -0.17 -12.26
CA GLU A 33 8.34 -0.74 -12.59
C GLU A 33 8.46 -2.23 -12.22
N ASN A 34 7.47 -2.77 -11.49
CA ASN A 34 7.41 -4.16 -11.02
C ASN A 34 8.71 -4.66 -10.37
N ILE A 35 9.38 -3.77 -9.60
CA ILE A 35 10.70 -4.11 -9.07
C ILE A 35 10.59 -5.17 -7.96
N SER A 36 11.49 -6.14 -8.00
CA SER A 36 11.57 -7.20 -7.00
C SER A 36 12.31 -6.72 -5.76
N ILE A 37 11.62 -6.71 -4.62
CA ILE A 37 12.13 -6.22 -3.33
C ILE A 37 13.47 -6.86 -2.95
N TYR A 38 13.68 -8.14 -3.26
CA TYR A 38 14.92 -8.87 -2.92
C TYR A 38 15.90 -8.99 -4.10
N GLY A 39 15.48 -8.63 -5.31
CA GLY A 39 16.23 -8.87 -6.55
C GLY A 39 16.85 -7.62 -7.17
N SER A 40 16.43 -6.43 -6.75
CA SER A 40 16.85 -5.16 -7.35
C SER A 40 18.10 -4.61 -6.67
N PRO A 41 19.27 -4.58 -7.35
CA PRO A 41 20.44 -3.91 -6.82
C PRO A 41 20.24 -2.39 -6.86
N GLY A 42 20.35 -1.73 -5.70
CA GLY A 42 20.32 -0.26 -5.62
C GLY A 42 18.94 0.36 -5.35
N LEU A 43 18.11 -0.29 -4.54
CA LEU A 43 16.86 0.32 -4.05
C LEU A 43 17.14 1.69 -3.40
N THR A 44 16.30 2.66 -3.73
CA THR A 44 16.37 4.03 -3.19
C THR A 44 16.15 4.06 -1.68
N TYR A 45 15.27 3.18 -1.18
CA TYR A 45 14.89 3.05 0.22
C TYR A 45 15.25 1.66 0.78
N SER A 46 15.16 1.49 2.10
CA SER A 46 15.43 0.20 2.73
C SER A 46 14.38 -0.85 2.34
N VAL A 47 14.81 -2.11 2.32
CA VAL A 47 13.93 -3.27 2.06
C VAL A 47 12.72 -3.28 3.00
N GLU A 48 12.92 -2.93 4.27
CA GLU A 48 11.86 -2.86 5.28
C GLU A 48 10.76 -1.85 4.90
N THR A 49 11.13 -0.70 4.33
CA THR A 49 10.15 0.30 3.88
C THR A 49 9.34 -0.22 2.70
N TYR A 50 9.99 -0.87 1.72
CA TYR A 50 9.29 -1.51 0.61
C TYR A 50 8.34 -2.62 1.09
N GLU A 51 8.77 -3.46 2.03
CA GLU A 51 7.92 -4.49 2.62
C GLU A 51 6.74 -3.91 3.39
N HIS A 52 6.94 -2.79 4.10
CA HIS A 52 5.87 -2.09 4.80
C HIS A 52 4.79 -1.60 3.82
N VAL A 53 5.19 -0.91 2.74
CA VAL A 53 4.26 -0.41 1.72
C VAL A 53 3.58 -1.58 0.98
N ALA A 54 4.31 -2.63 0.63
CA ALA A 54 3.73 -3.82 0.00
C ALA A 54 2.65 -4.47 0.89
N LYS A 55 2.89 -4.56 2.20
CA LYS A 55 1.88 -5.03 3.17
C LYS A 55 0.65 -4.12 3.23
N LEU A 56 0.83 -2.80 3.19
CA LEU A 56 -0.29 -1.85 3.15
C LEU A 56 -1.13 -2.03 1.88
N ILE A 57 -0.50 -2.22 0.72
CA ILE A 57 -1.19 -2.48 -0.54
C ILE A 57 -1.98 -3.78 -0.46
N SER A 58 -1.35 -4.88 -0.03
CA SER A 58 -2.04 -6.18 0.06
C SER A 58 -3.19 -6.13 1.06
N ASN A 59 -2.97 -5.62 2.27
CA ASN A 59 -4.01 -5.53 3.29
C ASN A 59 -5.19 -4.64 2.87
N SER A 60 -4.99 -3.71 1.93
CA SER A 60 -6.02 -2.82 1.42
C SER A 60 -6.63 -3.26 0.09
N GLU A 61 -6.26 -4.43 -0.45
CA GLU A 61 -6.74 -4.91 -1.75
C GLU A 61 -8.25 -5.00 -1.84
N TYR A 62 -8.92 -5.37 -0.75
CA TYR A 62 -10.37 -5.49 -0.68
C TYR A 62 -11.09 -4.15 -0.92
N LYS A 63 -10.42 -3.01 -0.67
CA LYS A 63 -11.00 -1.68 -0.91
C LYS A 63 -11.09 -1.33 -2.39
N ARG A 64 -10.29 -2.00 -3.23
CA ARG A 64 -10.21 -1.79 -4.68
C ARG A 64 -11.00 -2.85 -5.47
N ASN A 65 -11.48 -3.88 -4.80
CA ASN A 65 -12.28 -4.94 -5.40
C ASN A 65 -13.73 -4.83 -4.95
N LEU A 66 -14.64 -5.22 -5.83
CA LEU A 66 -16.03 -5.42 -5.43
C LEU A 66 -16.09 -6.56 -4.40
N PRO A 67 -17.03 -6.51 -3.44
CA PRO A 67 -17.22 -7.60 -2.51
C PRO A 67 -17.47 -8.90 -3.30
N PRO A 68 -16.80 -10.00 -2.93
CA PRO A 68 -16.98 -11.26 -3.65
C PRO A 68 -18.43 -11.69 -3.49
N THR A 69 -19.15 -11.79 -4.59
CA THR A 69 -20.43 -12.49 -4.62
C THR A 69 -20.13 -13.97 -4.68
N PRO A 70 -20.81 -14.82 -3.90
CA PRO A 70 -20.70 -16.26 -4.11
C PRO A 70 -21.05 -16.54 -5.57
N ASP A 71 -20.12 -17.16 -6.30
CA ASP A 71 -20.38 -17.66 -7.65
C ASP A 71 -21.65 -18.50 -7.54
N GLY A 72 -22.70 -18.11 -8.25
CA GLY A 72 -24.06 -18.61 -8.09
C GLY A 72 -24.25 -20.07 -8.50
N VAL A 73 -23.41 -20.98 -8.00
CA VAL A 73 -23.63 -22.43 -8.01
C VAL A 73 -24.41 -22.78 -6.75
N CYS A 74 -25.65 -22.29 -6.69
CA CYS A 74 -26.69 -23.04 -5.99
C CYS A 74 -27.14 -24.14 -6.95
N CYS A 75 -26.36 -25.21 -7.05
CA CYS A 75 -26.76 -26.43 -7.72
C CYS A 75 -26.94 -27.50 -6.66
N ILE A 76 -28.23 -27.76 -6.36
CA ILE A 76 -28.87 -29.01 -5.92
C ILE A 76 -28.19 -29.90 -4.88
#